data_AF-A0A7R8H9I6-F1
#
_entry.id   AF-A0A7R8H9I6-F1
#
_cell.length_a   1.000
_cell.length_b   1.000
_cell.length_c   1.000
_cell.angle_alpha   90.00
_cell.angle_beta   90.00
_cell.angle_gamma   90.00
#
_symmetry.space_group_name_H-M   'P 1'
#
loop_
_entity.id
_entity.type
_entity.pdbx_description
1 polymer ?
#
loop_
_entity_poly.entity_id
_entity_poly.type
_entity_poly.pdbx_seq_one_letter_code
_entity_poly.pdbx_strand_id
1 'polypeptide(L)'
;MLDPPLEELGEHLLKTMVLLVQGFPNQISALRFEWAWQHPSRSRRLSSRVTPKTSKEKSLNFHVRVVAEMLLAPPWDPPIHMPIVYGPVRSIKIASKANDSPEQEILICSICFSDIDITDESVKCISHKCSAASHMTCLANHFLVKDPERLLPVNGSCPVCDLDILPIKMNQHEEYQYLNLISNIIKNGNNKGDRTGTGTKSIFGAQMRFSLRNNDQQMQMSLRKKKVRIWDGNSSREFLDSMGFTNREEGDLGPVYGFQWRHYGAEYNNMHTDYQGKGVDQLSHVIKTIKENPNDRRILMCAWNPKDIPLMALPPCHCLAQFYVANGELSCQLYQRSADMGLGVPFNIASYSLLTIMLAHVTNLKPGEFIHTLGDAHVYNNHIDALEEQLKREPRPFPTMKLKRNVECIESFTFDDFELIGYNPHPKIVMKMAV
;
A
#
# COMPACT_ATOMS: atom_id res chain seq x y z
N MET A 1 -47.92 16.69 27.26
CA MET A 1 -48.28 15.36 26.72
C MET A 1 -46.98 14.64 26.53
N LEU A 2 -46.88 13.46 27.14
CA LEU A 2 -45.66 12.67 27.29
C LEU A 2 -45.20 12.13 25.92
N ASP A 3 -43.89 12.19 25.66
CA ASP A 3 -43.27 11.50 24.53
C ASP A 3 -43.49 9.98 24.65
N PRO A 4 -43.74 9.25 23.54
CA PRO A 4 -43.98 7.81 23.60
C PRO A 4 -42.68 7.04 23.92
N PRO A 5 -42.79 5.79 24.41
CA PRO A 5 -41.64 5.00 24.84
C PRO A 5 -40.75 4.58 23.66
N LEU A 6 -39.43 4.54 23.92
CA LEU A 6 -38.35 4.16 23.00
C LEU A 6 -38.44 2.73 22.40
N GLU A 7 -39.45 1.94 22.75
CA GLU A 7 -39.63 0.57 22.25
C GLU A 7 -40.24 0.51 20.83
N GLU A 8 -40.93 1.57 20.37
CA GLU A 8 -41.51 1.59 19.00
C GLU A 8 -40.50 1.92 17.89
N LEU A 9 -39.26 2.33 18.21
CA LEU A 9 -38.21 2.58 17.23
C LEU A 9 -37.48 1.31 16.77
N GLY A 10 -37.63 0.18 17.48
CA GLY A 10 -36.91 -1.07 17.24
C GLY A 10 -37.37 -1.83 15.98
N GLU A 11 -38.66 -1.82 15.65
CA GLU A 11 -39.16 -2.52 14.46
C GLU A 11 -38.98 -1.74 13.15
N HIS A 12 -38.83 -0.41 13.23
CA HIS A 12 -38.70 0.42 12.04
C HIS A 12 -37.28 0.39 11.46
N LEU A 13 -36.25 0.20 12.29
CA LEU A 13 -34.86 0.10 11.85
C LEU A 13 -34.54 -1.22 11.13
N LEU A 14 -35.25 -2.31 11.44
CA LEU A 14 -35.11 -3.64 10.81
C LEU A 14 -35.49 -3.67 9.31
N LYS A 15 -36.02 -2.58 8.75
CA LYS A 15 -36.34 -2.44 7.31
C LYS A 15 -35.53 -1.36 6.61
N THR A 16 -34.48 -0.87 7.24
CA THR A 16 -33.66 0.22 6.68
C THR A 16 -32.49 -0.37 5.91
N MET A 17 -32.46 -0.16 4.60
CA MET A 17 -31.29 -0.51 3.81
C MET A 17 -30.18 0.50 4.12
N VAL A 18 -29.09 0.03 4.72
CA VAL A 18 -27.91 0.86 4.97
C VAL A 18 -26.94 0.69 3.80
N LEU A 19 -26.62 1.78 3.11
CA LEU A 19 -25.61 1.83 2.06
C LEU A 19 -24.44 2.67 2.56
N LEU A 20 -23.29 2.03 2.76
CA LEU A 20 -22.05 2.72 3.13
C LEU A 20 -21.30 3.13 1.87
N VAL A 21 -21.13 4.44 1.68
CA VAL A 21 -20.40 5.01 0.54
C VAL A 21 -19.33 5.97 1.05
N GLN A 22 -18.08 5.72 0.67
CA GLN A 22 -16.92 6.51 1.08
C GLN A 22 -16.18 7.10 -0.14
N GLY A 23 -15.32 8.09 0.08
CA GLY A 23 -14.48 8.67 -0.99
C GLY A 23 -15.04 9.92 -1.67
N PHE A 24 -16.04 10.59 -1.10
CA PHE A 24 -16.52 11.87 -1.63
C PHE A 24 -15.49 12.99 -1.43
N PRO A 25 -15.30 13.89 -2.41
CA PRO A 25 -14.31 14.97 -2.33
C PRO A 25 -14.66 16.04 -1.29
N ASN A 26 -15.92 16.11 -0.85
CA ASN A 26 -16.39 16.99 0.23
C ASN A 26 -17.80 16.54 0.70
N GLN A 27 -18.23 17.08 1.84
CA GLN A 27 -19.55 16.80 2.44
C GLN A 27 -20.72 17.16 1.52
N ILE A 28 -20.60 18.21 0.69
CA ILE A 28 -21.66 18.61 -0.23
C ILE A 28 -21.90 17.53 -1.29
N SER A 29 -20.84 16.89 -1.80
CA SER A 29 -20.95 15.77 -2.74
C SER A 29 -21.59 14.53 -2.11
N ALA A 30 -21.28 14.24 -0.84
CA ALA A 30 -21.89 13.14 -0.08
C ALA A 30 -23.40 13.39 0.12
N LEU A 31 -23.80 14.59 0.55
CA LEU A 31 -25.20 14.96 0.73
C LEU A 31 -25.98 14.94 -0.59
N ARG A 32 -25.35 15.35 -1.70
CA ARG A 32 -25.96 15.26 -3.05
C ARG A 32 -26.17 13.81 -3.49
N PHE A 33 -25.25 12.92 -3.16
CA PHE A 33 -25.38 11.49 -3.44
C PHE A 33 -26.51 10.87 -2.61
N GLU A 34 -26.52 11.12 -1.31
CA GLU A 34 -27.56 10.64 -0.40
C GLU A 34 -28.95 11.10 -0.84
N TRP A 35 -29.10 12.40 -1.13
CA TRP A 35 -30.36 12.98 -1.57
C TRP A 35 -30.83 12.38 -2.91
N ALA A 36 -29.93 12.18 -3.87
CA ALA A 36 -30.27 11.60 -5.16
C ALA A 36 -30.67 10.11 -5.05
N TRP A 37 -30.05 9.36 -4.12
CA TRP A 37 -30.41 7.97 -3.83
C TRP A 37 -31.79 7.86 -3.18
N GLN A 38 -32.11 8.76 -2.25
CA GLN A 38 -33.42 8.79 -1.60
C GLN A 38 -34.51 9.34 -2.52
N HIS A 39 -34.17 10.23 -3.48
CA HIS A 39 -35.14 10.95 -4.31
C HIS A 39 -34.83 10.85 -5.83
N PRO A 40 -34.72 9.63 -6.39
CA PRO A 40 -34.23 9.43 -7.76
C PRO A 40 -35.12 10.07 -8.84
N SER A 41 -36.43 10.12 -8.64
CA SER A 41 -37.39 10.74 -9.57
C SER A 41 -37.31 12.28 -9.59
N ARG A 42 -36.78 12.90 -8.53
CA ARG A 42 -36.60 14.36 -8.41
C ARG A 42 -35.20 14.81 -8.80
N SER A 43 -34.26 13.88 -8.88
CA SER A 43 -32.89 14.16 -9.33
C SER A 43 -32.88 14.42 -10.83
N ARG A 44 -32.50 15.64 -11.26
CA ARG A 44 -32.33 15.99 -12.68
C ARG A 44 -31.34 15.08 -13.44
N ARG A 45 -30.50 14.34 -12.70
CA ARG A 45 -29.50 13.41 -13.25
C ARG A 45 -30.03 11.98 -13.41
N LEU A 46 -31.03 11.59 -12.63
CA LEU A 46 -31.57 10.22 -12.57
C LEU A 46 -33.01 10.12 -13.06
N SER A 47 -33.75 11.22 -13.13
CA SER A 47 -35.19 11.21 -13.44
C SER A 47 -35.54 10.62 -14.80
N SER A 48 -34.61 10.65 -15.77
CA SER A 48 -34.75 10.03 -17.09
C SER A 48 -34.12 8.64 -17.19
N ARG A 49 -33.46 8.16 -16.13
CA ARG A 49 -32.67 6.90 -16.09
C ARG A 49 -33.30 5.85 -15.19
N VAL A 50 -33.89 6.26 -14.08
CA VAL A 50 -34.54 5.37 -13.12
C VAL A 50 -36.04 5.36 -13.37
N THR A 51 -36.58 4.22 -13.80
CA THR A 51 -38.03 4.04 -13.87
C THR A 51 -38.64 3.91 -12.46
N PRO A 52 -39.84 4.49 -12.22
CA PRO A 52 -40.49 4.42 -10.92
C PRO A 52 -40.67 2.99 -10.39
N LYS A 53 -40.61 2.83 -9.07
CA LYS A 53 -40.82 1.54 -8.40
C LYS A 53 -42.21 1.00 -8.73
N THR A 54 -42.30 -0.25 -9.17
CA THR A 54 -43.59 -0.91 -9.40
C THR A 54 -44.14 -1.53 -8.12
N SER A 55 -45.45 -1.77 -8.05
CA SER A 55 -46.09 -2.39 -6.88
C SER A 55 -45.60 -3.83 -6.60
N LYS A 56 -45.06 -4.52 -7.62
CA LYS A 56 -44.50 -5.86 -7.51
C LYS A 56 -42.99 -5.88 -7.18
N GLU A 57 -42.31 -4.73 -7.22
CA GLU A 57 -40.86 -4.62 -6.98
C GLU A 57 -40.57 -4.46 -5.49
N LYS A 58 -39.71 -5.33 -4.94
CA LYS A 58 -39.23 -5.21 -3.56
C LYS A 58 -38.41 -3.93 -3.39
N SER A 59 -38.48 -3.32 -2.20
CA SER A 59 -37.76 -2.07 -1.91
C SER A 59 -36.25 -2.18 -2.13
N LEU A 60 -35.65 -3.29 -1.72
CA LEU A 60 -34.22 -3.58 -1.93
C LEU A 60 -33.84 -3.54 -3.42
N ASN A 61 -34.60 -4.26 -4.26
CA ASN A 61 -34.34 -4.32 -5.70
C ASN A 61 -34.42 -2.93 -6.36
N PHE A 62 -35.40 -2.12 -5.94
CA PHE A 62 -35.53 -0.75 -6.42
C PHE A 62 -34.32 0.10 -6.04
N HIS A 63 -33.88 0.07 -4.78
CA HIS A 63 -32.75 0.90 -4.35
C HIS A 63 -31.40 0.42 -4.90
N VAL A 64 -31.20 -0.90 -5.07
CA VAL A 64 -30.01 -1.44 -5.77
C VAL A 64 -29.96 -0.94 -7.22
N ARG A 65 -31.11 -0.92 -7.90
CA ARG A 65 -31.23 -0.38 -9.26
C ARG A 65 -30.94 1.12 -9.32
N VAL A 66 -31.42 1.90 -8.36
CA VAL A 66 -31.10 3.33 -8.24
C VAL A 66 -29.59 3.55 -8.09
N VAL A 67 -28.93 2.80 -7.21
CA VAL A 67 -27.49 2.91 -6.99
C VAL A 67 -26.70 2.51 -8.23
N ALA A 68 -27.10 1.45 -8.93
CA ALA A 68 -26.48 1.05 -10.19
C ALA A 68 -26.56 2.17 -11.25
N GLU A 69 -27.71 2.84 -11.38
CA GLU A 69 -27.87 3.98 -12.29
C GLU A 69 -27.05 5.21 -11.86
N MET A 70 -26.92 5.44 -10.55
CA MET A 70 -26.08 6.51 -10.00
C MET A 70 -24.60 6.30 -10.35
N LEU A 71 -24.10 5.08 -10.19
CA LEU A 71 -22.72 4.70 -10.52
C LEU A 71 -22.41 4.79 -12.02
N LEU A 72 -23.41 4.94 -12.88
CA LEU A 72 -23.26 5.10 -14.33
C LEU A 72 -23.58 6.53 -14.79
N ALA A 73 -23.89 7.44 -13.86
CA ALA A 73 -24.29 8.81 -14.15
C ALA A 73 -23.26 9.81 -13.61
N PRO A 74 -22.72 10.72 -14.45
CA PRO A 74 -21.88 11.81 -13.96
C PRO A 74 -22.65 12.70 -12.97
N PRO A 75 -22.10 13.07 -11.79
CA PRO A 75 -20.70 12.94 -11.36
C PRO A 75 -20.40 11.77 -10.40
N TRP A 76 -21.34 10.83 -10.21
CA TRP A 76 -21.20 9.73 -9.26
C TRP A 76 -20.61 8.45 -9.87
N ASP A 77 -20.33 8.49 -11.18
CA ASP A 77 -19.47 7.52 -11.83
C ASP A 77 -18.10 7.52 -11.13
N PRO A 78 -17.77 6.46 -10.37
CA PRO A 78 -16.55 6.42 -9.61
C PRO A 78 -15.35 6.34 -10.57
N PRO A 79 -14.21 6.97 -10.23
CA PRO A 79 -12.98 6.75 -10.98
C PRO A 79 -12.66 5.25 -11.06
N ILE A 80 -12.14 4.80 -12.20
CA ILE A 80 -11.83 3.39 -12.53
C ILE A 80 -10.97 2.66 -11.45
N HIS A 81 -10.32 3.39 -10.53
CA HIS A 81 -9.49 2.86 -9.46
C HIS A 81 -10.21 2.60 -8.11
N MET A 82 -11.53 2.82 -8.01
CA MET A 82 -12.32 2.45 -6.84
C MET A 82 -12.98 1.08 -7.07
N PRO A 83 -12.54 -0.01 -6.42
CA PRO A 83 -13.11 -1.33 -6.68
C PRO A 83 -14.52 -1.42 -6.09
N ILE A 84 -15.53 -1.51 -6.94
CA ILE A 84 -16.82 -2.10 -6.57
C ILE A 84 -16.66 -3.60 -6.70
N VAL A 85 -16.67 -4.31 -5.58
CA VAL A 85 -16.57 -5.77 -5.57
C VAL A 85 -17.88 -6.34 -6.11
N TYR A 86 -17.90 -6.72 -7.38
CA TYR A 86 -18.92 -7.61 -7.93
C TYR A 86 -18.46 -9.06 -7.77
N GLY A 87 -19.19 -9.84 -6.98
CA GLY A 87 -19.12 -11.30 -6.96
C GLY A 87 -20.49 -11.89 -7.31
N PRO A 88 -20.58 -13.07 -7.92
CA PRO A 88 -21.87 -13.72 -8.18
C PRO A 88 -22.51 -14.10 -6.84
N VAL A 89 -23.65 -13.49 -6.51
CA VAL A 89 -24.50 -13.96 -5.41
C VAL A 89 -25.17 -15.26 -5.85
N ARG A 90 -24.64 -16.40 -5.41
CA ARG A 90 -25.35 -17.68 -5.48
C ARG A 90 -26.05 -17.92 -4.15
N SER A 91 -27.38 -17.82 -4.13
CA SER A 91 -28.17 -18.36 -3.03
C SER A 91 -28.18 -19.88 -3.11
N ILE A 92 -27.49 -20.55 -2.20
CA ILE A 92 -27.67 -21.99 -1.99
C ILE A 92 -28.81 -22.15 -0.98
N LYS A 93 -29.86 -22.91 -1.35
CA LYS A 93 -30.83 -23.38 -0.37
C LYS A 93 -30.14 -24.44 0.48
N ILE A 94 -29.89 -24.13 1.75
CA ILE A 94 -29.50 -25.14 2.72
C ILE A 94 -30.75 -25.96 3.01
N ALA A 95 -30.73 -27.22 2.59
CA ALA A 95 -31.73 -28.20 2.98
C ALA A 95 -31.55 -28.47 4.48
N SER A 96 -32.58 -28.16 5.26
CA SER A 96 -32.66 -28.55 6.67
C SER A 96 -32.74 -30.07 6.76
N LYS A 97 -31.73 -30.71 7.37
CA LYS A 97 -31.95 -31.84 8.28
C LYS A 97 -30.69 -32.21 9.08
N ALA A 98 -30.87 -32.07 10.39
CA ALA A 98 -30.42 -32.89 11.52
C ALA A 98 -28.93 -32.95 11.90
N ASN A 99 -28.69 -32.45 13.12
CA ASN A 99 -27.81 -32.94 14.19
C ASN A 99 -26.33 -33.18 13.88
N ASP A 100 -25.49 -32.25 14.30
CA ASP A 100 -24.59 -32.42 15.44
C ASP A 100 -23.94 -31.06 15.78
N SER A 101 -23.96 -30.68 17.06
CA SER A 101 -23.45 -29.42 17.60
C SER A 101 -21.93 -29.48 17.84
N PRO A 102 -21.14 -28.52 17.33
CA PRO A 102 -19.95 -28.05 18.04
C PRO A 102 -20.37 -26.89 18.95
N GLU A 103 -19.97 -26.93 20.22
CA GLU A 103 -20.15 -25.81 21.16
C GLU A 103 -19.68 -24.50 20.51
N GLN A 104 -20.62 -23.61 20.19
CA GLN A 104 -20.30 -22.27 19.70
C GLN A 104 -19.70 -21.49 20.87
N GLU A 105 -18.46 -21.04 20.71
CA GLU A 105 -17.78 -20.17 21.67
C GLU A 105 -18.55 -18.86 21.78
N ILE A 106 -19.34 -18.68 22.85
CA ILE A 106 -20.12 -17.47 23.08
C ILE A 106 -19.14 -16.34 23.44
N LEU A 107 -19.00 -15.36 22.56
CA LEU A 107 -18.25 -14.14 22.85
C LEU A 107 -19.13 -13.21 23.69
N ILE A 108 -18.57 -12.63 24.76
CA ILE A 108 -19.29 -11.67 25.62
C ILE A 108 -18.72 -10.27 25.40
N CYS A 109 -19.60 -9.30 25.16
CA CYS A 109 -19.21 -7.91 25.02
C CYS A 109 -18.60 -7.36 26.32
N SER A 110 -17.36 -6.89 26.27
CA SER A 110 -16.63 -6.33 27.41
C SER A 110 -17.16 -4.96 27.87
N ILE A 111 -18.19 -4.43 27.22
CA ILE A 111 -18.80 -3.14 27.54
C ILE A 111 -20.21 -3.32 28.11
N CYS A 112 -21.10 -4.03 27.39
CA CYS A 112 -22.48 -4.24 27.82
C CYS A 112 -22.74 -5.61 28.45
N PHE A 113 -21.74 -6.49 28.50
CA PHE A 113 -21.81 -7.85 29.06
C PHE A 113 -22.88 -8.76 28.44
N SER A 114 -23.43 -8.38 27.29
CA SER A 114 -24.36 -9.20 26.52
C SER A 114 -23.60 -10.06 25.50
N ASP A 115 -24.24 -11.16 25.10
CA ASP A 115 -23.70 -12.06 24.08
C ASP A 115 -23.47 -11.31 22.76
N ILE A 116 -22.36 -11.63 22.12
CA ILE A 116 -22.02 -11.19 20.79
C ILE A 116 -22.41 -12.32 19.85
N ASP A 117 -23.42 -12.06 19.03
CA ASP A 117 -23.73 -12.93 17.90
C ASP A 117 -22.52 -12.88 16.94
N ILE A 118 -21.96 -14.04 16.55
CA ILE A 118 -20.75 -14.15 15.72
C ILE A 118 -21.09 -13.87 14.23
N THR A 119 -21.87 -12.82 14.01
CA THR A 119 -22.05 -12.16 12.72
C THR A 119 -21.02 -11.02 12.62
N ASP A 120 -20.75 -10.49 11.43
CA ASP A 120 -19.62 -9.59 11.08
C ASP A 120 -19.51 -8.24 11.86
N GLU A 121 -20.20 -8.08 12.99
CA GLU A 121 -20.34 -6.83 13.76
C GLU A 121 -19.56 -6.80 15.10
N SER A 122 -18.73 -7.82 15.36
CA SER A 122 -17.89 -7.90 16.56
C SER A 122 -16.50 -7.32 16.36
N VAL A 123 -16.01 -6.56 17.33
CA VAL A 123 -14.66 -5.99 17.35
C VAL A 123 -13.88 -6.63 18.49
N LYS A 124 -12.76 -7.28 18.17
CA LYS A 124 -11.81 -7.83 19.14
C LYS A 124 -10.62 -6.89 19.32
N CYS A 125 -10.06 -6.87 20.52
CA CYS A 125 -8.81 -6.17 20.77
C CYS A 125 -7.69 -6.75 19.92
N ILE A 126 -6.85 -5.87 19.35
CA ILE A 126 -5.68 -6.26 18.55
C ILE A 126 -4.52 -6.82 19.39
N SER A 127 -4.56 -6.63 20.71
CA SER A 127 -3.56 -7.22 21.61
C SER A 127 -3.81 -8.72 21.77
N HIS A 128 -2.84 -9.55 21.39
CA HIS A 128 -2.87 -11.00 21.58
C HIS A 128 -2.91 -11.44 23.07
N LYS A 129 -2.71 -10.50 24.00
CA LYS A 129 -2.82 -10.73 25.45
C LYS A 129 -4.17 -10.28 26.04
N CYS A 130 -5.06 -9.75 25.21
CA CYS A 130 -6.34 -9.22 25.63
C CYS A 130 -7.47 -9.99 24.94
N SER A 131 -8.38 -10.55 25.74
CA SER A 131 -9.55 -11.29 25.25
C SER A 131 -10.76 -10.37 24.97
N ALA A 132 -10.58 -9.05 25.03
CA ALA A 132 -11.71 -8.14 24.89
C ALA A 132 -12.36 -8.27 23.52
N ALA A 133 -13.68 -8.46 23.56
CA ALA A 133 -14.57 -8.42 22.42
C ALA A 133 -15.68 -7.43 22.73
N SER A 134 -16.16 -6.68 21.75
CA SER A 134 -17.24 -5.72 21.95
C SER A 134 -18.12 -5.64 20.71
N HIS A 135 -19.40 -5.34 20.88
CA HIS A 135 -20.21 -4.87 19.76
C HIS A 135 -19.60 -3.59 19.22
N MET A 136 -19.54 -3.46 17.89
CA MET A 136 -19.03 -2.26 17.24
C MET A 136 -19.73 -0.98 17.74
N THR A 137 -21.04 -1.06 17.94
CA THR A 137 -21.87 0.04 18.48
C THR A 137 -21.53 0.39 19.93
N CYS A 138 -21.34 -0.61 20.80
CA CYS A 138 -20.93 -0.39 22.18
C CYS A 138 -19.54 0.27 22.27
N LEU A 139 -18.60 -0.17 21.44
CA LEU A 139 -17.25 0.41 21.39
C LEU A 139 -17.27 1.85 20.87
N ALA A 140 -18.05 2.09 19.81
CA ALA A 140 -18.20 3.43 19.25
C ALA A 140 -18.82 4.41 20.26
N ASN A 141 -19.89 4.00 20.94
CA ASN A 141 -20.52 4.80 22.00
C ASN A 141 -19.54 5.07 23.15
N HIS A 142 -18.77 4.06 23.58
CA HIS A 142 -17.77 4.25 24.64
C HIS A 142 -16.73 5.34 24.28
N PHE A 143 -16.31 5.41 23.03
CA PHE A 143 -15.38 6.44 22.55
C PHE A 143 -16.05 7.82 22.42
N LEU A 144 -17.29 7.87 21.96
CA LEU A 144 -18.05 9.11 21.84
C LEU A 144 -18.40 9.75 23.20
N VAL A 145 -18.60 8.96 24.25
CA VAL A 145 -18.83 9.48 25.62
C VAL A 145 -17.67 10.37 26.09
N LYS A 146 -16.44 10.08 25.64
CA LYS A 146 -15.26 10.89 25.99
C LYS A 146 -15.15 12.20 25.19
N ASP A 147 -15.92 12.36 24.11
CA ASP A 147 -15.91 13.53 23.22
C ASP A 147 -17.31 13.75 22.59
N PRO A 148 -18.30 14.22 23.38
CA PRO A 148 -19.71 14.26 22.99
C PRO A 148 -20.03 15.26 21.87
N GLU A 149 -19.09 16.16 21.54
CA GLU A 149 -19.18 17.10 20.43
C GLU A 149 -18.93 16.42 19.06
N ARG A 150 -18.37 15.19 19.07
CA ARG A 150 -18.12 14.43 17.85
C ARG A 150 -19.28 13.52 17.47
N LEU A 151 -19.54 13.46 16.17
CA LEU A 151 -20.52 12.54 15.58
C LEU A 151 -19.96 11.13 15.36
N LEU A 152 -18.62 10.97 15.31
CA LEU A 152 -17.95 9.69 15.09
C LEU A 152 -16.69 9.56 15.97
N PRO A 153 -16.40 8.36 16.52
CA PRO A 153 -15.20 8.13 17.28
C PRO A 153 -13.98 8.13 16.35
N VAL A 154 -13.04 9.05 16.58
CA VAL A 154 -11.82 9.14 15.78
C VAL A 154 -10.61 8.54 16.47
N ASN A 155 -10.67 8.29 17.77
CA ASN A 155 -9.65 7.64 18.58
C ASN A 155 -10.32 6.96 19.79
N GLY A 156 -9.57 6.12 20.50
CA GLY A 156 -10.02 5.50 21.75
C GLY A 156 -9.04 4.45 22.24
N SER A 157 -9.19 4.00 23.49
CA SER A 157 -8.34 2.94 24.07
C SER A 157 -9.20 1.73 24.38
N CYS A 158 -8.66 0.51 24.22
CA CYS A 158 -9.37 -0.71 24.56
C CYS A 158 -9.90 -0.64 26.00
N PRO A 159 -11.20 -0.89 26.26
CA PRO A 159 -11.79 -0.73 27.60
C PRO A 159 -11.29 -1.75 28.64
N VAL A 160 -10.48 -2.74 28.23
CA VAL A 160 -9.97 -3.80 29.09
C VAL A 160 -8.46 -3.71 29.32
N CYS A 161 -7.68 -3.40 28.27
CA CYS A 161 -6.21 -3.37 28.36
C CYS A 161 -5.59 -2.00 28.09
N ASP A 162 -6.41 -0.97 27.91
CA ASP A 162 -6.00 0.42 27.63
C ASP A 162 -5.11 0.61 26.40
N LEU A 163 -5.06 -0.39 25.48
CA LEU A 163 -4.32 -0.24 24.24
C LEU A 163 -4.97 0.83 23.35
N ASP A 164 -4.21 1.88 23.02
CA ASP A 164 -4.67 2.96 22.15
C ASP A 164 -4.92 2.49 20.71
N ILE A 165 -6.15 2.68 20.27
CA ILE A 165 -6.59 2.66 18.88
C ILE A 165 -6.31 4.06 18.33
N LEU A 166 -5.10 4.23 17.80
CA LEU A 166 -4.63 5.51 17.28
C LEU A 166 -5.55 6.03 16.17
N PRO A 167 -5.74 7.36 16.08
CA PRO A 167 -6.68 7.93 15.14
C PRO A 167 -6.32 7.65 13.70
N ILE A 168 -7.34 7.29 12.91
CA ILE A 168 -7.32 7.48 11.46
C ILE A 168 -7.28 9.00 11.23
N LYS A 169 -6.09 9.59 11.24
CA LYS A 169 -5.91 10.98 10.80
C LYS A 169 -6.28 11.04 9.31
N MET A 170 -7.47 11.54 9.01
CA MET A 170 -7.88 11.89 7.65
C MET A 170 -6.90 12.94 7.09
N ASN A 171 -6.33 12.68 5.91
CA ASN A 171 -5.24 13.41 5.25
C ASN A 171 -3.86 13.31 5.94
N GLN A 172 -3.41 12.12 6.32
CA GLN A 172 -1.97 11.91 6.56
C GLN A 172 -1.18 11.97 5.25
N HIS A 173 -0.14 12.79 5.24
CA HIS A 173 0.94 12.76 4.25
C HIS A 173 1.40 11.31 4.00
N GLU A 174 1.60 10.90 2.73
CA GLU A 174 1.84 9.48 2.42
C GLU A 174 3.10 8.91 3.09
N GLU A 175 4.07 9.75 3.48
CA GLU A 175 5.26 9.38 4.28
C GLU A 175 4.89 8.73 5.64
N TYR A 176 3.71 9.01 6.19
CA TYR A 176 3.25 8.34 7.40
C TYR A 176 3.11 6.82 7.23
N GLN A 177 2.96 6.30 6.00
CA GLN A 177 2.99 4.85 5.77
C GLN A 177 4.34 4.24 6.18
N TYR A 178 5.45 4.92 5.83
CA TYR A 178 6.80 4.51 6.21
C TYR A 178 7.04 4.71 7.72
N LEU A 179 6.67 5.87 8.27
CA LEU A 179 6.87 6.17 9.70
C LEU A 179 6.04 5.26 10.61
N ASN A 180 4.78 5.01 10.26
CA ASN A 180 3.91 4.10 11.02
C ASN A 180 4.45 2.67 10.98
N LEU A 181 5.02 2.24 9.84
CA LEU A 181 5.63 0.92 9.72
C LEU A 181 6.88 0.79 10.60
N ILE A 182 7.75 1.80 10.64
CA ILE A 182 8.89 1.85 11.58
C ILE A 182 8.39 1.77 13.03
N SER A 183 7.43 2.62 13.40
CA SER A 183 6.87 2.62 14.76
C SER A 183 6.30 1.25 15.12
N ASN A 184 5.59 0.59 14.20
CA ASN A 184 5.06 -0.75 14.41
C ASN A 184 6.17 -1.79 14.59
N ILE A 185 7.23 -1.76 13.77
CA ILE A 185 8.35 -2.69 13.88
C ILE A 185 9.09 -2.49 15.22
N ILE A 186 9.33 -1.25 15.64
CA ILE A 186 9.99 -0.97 16.92
C ILE A 186 9.15 -1.46 18.10
N LYS A 187 7.84 -1.20 18.09
CA LYS A 187 6.93 -1.56 19.20
C LYS A 187 6.58 -3.04 19.24
N ASN A 188 6.23 -3.62 18.09
CA ASN A 188 5.58 -4.93 17.99
C ASN A 188 6.41 -5.96 17.19
N GLY A 189 7.55 -5.57 16.60
CA GLY A 189 8.38 -6.46 15.82
C GLY A 189 9.03 -7.56 16.67
N ASN A 190 9.23 -8.72 16.03
CA ASN A 190 9.91 -9.85 16.63
C ASN A 190 11.41 -9.59 16.66
N ASN A 191 12.06 -9.85 17.80
CA ASN A 191 13.51 -9.86 17.87
C ASN A 191 14.06 -11.06 17.10
N LYS A 192 15.00 -10.81 16.19
CA LYS A 192 15.71 -11.83 15.42
C LYS A 192 17.21 -11.56 15.47
N GLY A 193 18.00 -12.63 15.55
CA GLY A 193 19.39 -12.56 15.11
C GLY A 193 19.45 -12.34 13.60
N ASP A 194 20.58 -11.85 13.10
CA ASP A 194 20.78 -11.62 11.67
C ASP A 194 22.20 -11.99 11.25
N ARG A 195 22.45 -12.04 9.93
CA ARG A 195 23.75 -12.48 9.39
C ARG A 195 24.90 -11.54 9.75
N THR A 196 24.62 -10.27 10.07
CA THR A 196 25.63 -9.27 10.46
C THR A 196 25.98 -9.30 11.95
N GLY A 197 25.18 -10.02 12.78
CA GLY A 197 25.36 -10.07 14.23
C GLY A 197 24.85 -8.83 14.99
N THR A 198 24.26 -7.85 14.31
CA THR A 198 23.68 -6.64 14.91
C THR A 198 22.36 -6.93 15.64
N GLY A 199 21.61 -7.91 15.13
CA GLY A 199 20.23 -8.20 15.49
C GLY A 199 19.25 -7.17 14.92
N THR A 200 18.01 -7.60 14.76
CA THR A 200 16.93 -6.80 14.18
C THR A 200 15.63 -6.98 14.95
N LYS A 201 14.76 -5.97 14.91
CA LYS A 201 13.32 -6.13 15.08
C LYS A 201 12.65 -6.22 13.72
N SER A 202 11.76 -7.19 13.50
CA SER A 202 11.10 -7.32 12.20
C SER A 202 9.65 -7.80 12.24
N ILE A 203 8.94 -7.51 11.16
CA ILE A 203 7.64 -8.09 10.84
C ILE A 203 7.72 -8.72 9.44
N PHE A 204 6.78 -9.62 9.12
CA PHE A 204 6.74 -10.31 7.85
C PHE A 204 5.49 -9.93 7.06
N GLY A 205 5.69 -9.33 5.88
CA GLY A 205 4.61 -8.82 5.04
C GLY A 205 4.21 -7.40 5.44
N ALA A 206 4.47 -6.45 4.55
CA ALA A 206 3.94 -5.09 4.64
C ALA A 206 3.78 -4.50 3.23
N GLN A 207 2.99 -3.44 3.10
CA GLN A 207 2.84 -2.73 1.84
C GLN A 207 2.68 -1.23 2.08
N MET A 208 3.27 -0.44 1.20
CA MET A 208 3.09 1.01 1.11
C MET A 208 2.72 1.40 -0.32
N ARG A 209 2.00 2.51 -0.51
CA ARG A 209 1.59 3.02 -1.82
C ARG A 209 1.84 4.52 -1.89
N PHE A 210 2.54 4.97 -2.92
CA PHE A 210 2.92 6.36 -3.11
C PHE A 210 2.35 6.86 -4.43
N SER A 211 1.60 7.97 -4.39
CA SER A 211 1.08 8.59 -5.61
C SER A 211 2.24 9.17 -6.41
N LEU A 212 2.26 8.82 -7.70
CA LEU A 212 3.11 9.46 -8.69
C LEU A 212 2.37 10.48 -9.56
N ARG A 213 1.08 10.73 -9.26
CA ARG A 213 0.24 11.66 -10.01
C ARG A 213 0.50 13.08 -9.60
N ASN A 214 0.32 13.98 -10.57
CA ASN A 214 0.57 15.41 -10.49
C ASN A 214 2.04 15.69 -10.22
N ASN A 215 2.74 16.21 -11.22
CA ASN A 215 4.13 16.69 -11.18
C ASN A 215 4.41 17.72 -10.04
N ASP A 216 3.50 17.97 -9.10
CA ASP A 216 3.61 18.88 -7.98
C ASP A 216 3.89 18.19 -6.64
N GLN A 217 3.86 16.85 -6.59
CA GLN A 217 4.29 16.08 -5.42
C GLN A 217 4.93 14.76 -5.87
N GLN A 218 6.25 14.68 -5.86
CA GLN A 218 7.05 13.46 -5.71
C GLN A 218 8.49 13.65 -5.22
N MET A 219 8.63 13.13 -4.00
CA MET A 219 9.67 12.29 -3.41
C MET A 219 11.15 12.67 -3.44
N GLN A 220 11.73 12.48 -2.25
CA GLN A 220 13.04 12.95 -1.82
C GLN A 220 14.15 12.03 -2.33
N MET A 221 15.05 12.54 -3.17
CA MET A 221 16.34 11.90 -3.39
C MET A 221 17.47 12.94 -3.50
N SER A 222 18.36 12.98 -2.51
CA SER A 222 19.61 13.71 -2.60
C SER A 222 20.68 12.81 -3.24
N LEU A 223 20.87 12.91 -4.55
CA LEU A 223 22.10 12.44 -5.18
C LEU A 223 23.02 13.64 -5.43
N ARG A 224 23.93 13.93 -4.48
CA ARG A 224 25.02 14.89 -4.72
C ARG A 224 26.08 14.24 -5.62
N LYS A 225 26.65 15.04 -6.54
CA LYS A 225 27.69 14.70 -7.53
C LYS A 225 28.68 13.60 -7.11
N LYS A 226 28.77 12.56 -7.96
CA LYS A 226 29.94 11.71 -8.28
C LYS A 226 30.67 10.94 -7.15
N LYS A 227 30.09 10.72 -5.98
CA LYS A 227 30.63 9.79 -4.95
C LYS A 227 29.53 8.89 -4.36
N VAL A 228 28.82 8.15 -5.21
CA VAL A 228 27.85 7.14 -4.76
C VAL A 228 28.66 5.93 -4.29
N ARG A 229 28.64 5.67 -2.97
CA ARG A 229 29.44 4.61 -2.30
C ARG A 229 28.60 3.53 -1.64
N ILE A 230 27.36 3.35 -2.12
CA ILE A 230 26.40 2.44 -1.48
C ILE A 230 26.78 0.96 -1.64
N TRP A 231 27.63 0.64 -2.63
CA TRP A 231 28.09 -0.72 -2.91
C TRP A 231 29.54 -1.00 -2.49
N ASP A 232 30.30 0.02 -2.07
CA ASP A 232 31.72 -0.11 -1.71
C ASP A 232 31.92 -1.16 -0.61
N GLY A 233 31.06 -1.16 0.41
CA GLY A 233 31.14 -2.14 1.51
C GLY A 233 30.97 -3.58 1.01
N ASN A 234 30.00 -3.82 0.11
CA ASN A 234 29.69 -5.15 -0.43
C ASN A 234 30.54 -5.54 -1.66
N SER A 235 31.50 -4.71 -2.06
CA SER A 235 32.40 -4.98 -3.19
C SER A 235 33.88 -4.90 -2.83
N SER A 236 34.21 -4.61 -1.57
CA SER A 236 35.57 -4.65 -1.02
C SER A 236 36.20 -6.04 -1.14
N ARG A 237 37.53 -6.08 -1.24
CA ARG A 237 38.30 -7.34 -1.29
C ARG A 237 37.96 -8.24 -0.10
N GLU A 238 37.94 -7.68 1.11
CA GLU A 238 37.65 -8.41 2.34
C GLU A 238 36.23 -9.02 2.33
N PHE A 239 35.24 -8.26 1.85
CA PHE A 239 33.87 -8.77 1.77
C PHE A 239 33.73 -9.88 0.74
N LEU A 240 34.29 -9.70 -0.46
CA LEU A 240 34.27 -10.71 -1.51
C LEU A 240 34.96 -12.01 -1.05
N ASP A 241 36.09 -11.92 -0.36
CA ASP A 241 36.79 -13.08 0.21
C ASP A 241 35.96 -13.78 1.29
N SER A 242 35.28 -13.01 2.16
CA SER A 242 34.36 -13.56 3.18
C SER A 242 33.19 -14.33 2.58
N MET A 243 32.83 -14.01 1.33
CA MET A 243 31.77 -14.67 0.56
C MET A 243 32.30 -15.81 -0.33
N GLY A 244 33.62 -16.06 -0.33
CA GLY A 244 34.28 -17.12 -1.09
C GLY A 244 34.70 -16.73 -2.51
N PHE A 245 34.61 -15.45 -2.90
CA PHE A 245 34.95 -14.96 -4.24
C PHE A 245 36.42 -14.51 -4.36
N THR A 246 37.37 -15.38 -4.00
CA THR A 246 38.80 -15.05 -3.92
C THR A 246 39.46 -14.65 -5.24
N ASN A 247 38.92 -15.11 -6.38
CA ASN A 247 39.45 -14.82 -7.71
C ASN A 247 38.72 -13.68 -8.44
N ARG A 248 37.69 -13.09 -7.82
CA ARG A 248 36.89 -12.01 -8.40
C ARG A 248 37.59 -10.67 -8.22
N GLU A 249 37.52 -9.75 -9.19
CA GLU A 249 38.10 -8.40 -9.02
C GLU A 249 37.34 -7.60 -7.94
N GLU A 250 38.05 -6.73 -7.21
CA GLU A 250 37.40 -5.79 -6.29
C GLU A 250 36.46 -4.86 -7.08
N GLY A 251 35.25 -4.61 -6.57
CA GLY A 251 34.22 -3.89 -7.32
C GLY A 251 33.26 -4.80 -8.11
N ASP A 252 33.65 -6.03 -8.46
CA ASP A 252 32.80 -6.95 -9.20
C ASP A 252 31.77 -7.60 -8.26
N LEU A 253 30.50 -7.20 -8.41
CA LEU A 253 29.38 -7.71 -7.61
C LEU A 253 28.82 -9.05 -8.13
N GLY A 254 29.30 -9.53 -9.28
CA GLY A 254 28.71 -10.65 -10.01
C GLY A 254 27.43 -10.26 -10.78
N PRO A 255 26.63 -11.25 -11.20
CA PRO A 255 25.44 -11.05 -12.02
C PRO A 255 24.23 -10.51 -11.23
N VAL A 256 24.36 -9.34 -10.61
CA VAL A 256 23.32 -8.70 -9.78
C VAL A 256 22.28 -7.94 -10.63
N TYR A 257 21.47 -7.06 -10.01
CA TYR A 257 20.32 -6.34 -10.57
C TYR A 257 20.39 -6.00 -12.06
N GLY A 258 21.26 -5.08 -12.47
CA GLY A 258 21.33 -4.59 -13.85
C GLY A 258 21.68 -5.69 -14.85
N PHE A 259 22.53 -6.64 -14.46
CA PHE A 259 22.83 -7.81 -15.28
C PHE A 259 21.58 -8.66 -15.49
N GLN A 260 20.82 -8.95 -14.43
CA GLN A 260 19.58 -9.72 -14.56
C GLN A 260 18.52 -8.95 -15.38
N TRP A 261 18.47 -7.62 -15.29
CA TRP A 261 17.50 -6.83 -16.06
C TRP A 261 17.77 -6.84 -17.57
N ARG A 262 19.04 -6.86 -17.99
CA ARG A 262 19.44 -6.73 -19.41
C ARG A 262 19.89 -8.05 -20.04
N HIS A 263 20.33 -9.01 -19.22
CA HIS A 263 21.01 -10.24 -19.64
C HIS A 263 20.53 -11.45 -18.84
N TYR A 264 19.25 -11.52 -18.48
CA TYR A 264 18.72 -12.60 -17.64
C TYR A 264 19.05 -13.98 -18.22
N GLY A 265 19.67 -14.84 -17.41
CA GLY A 265 20.05 -16.20 -17.80
C GLY A 265 21.31 -16.31 -18.68
N ALA A 266 21.97 -15.21 -19.03
CA ALA A 266 23.29 -15.25 -19.65
C ALA A 266 24.33 -15.81 -18.69
N GLU A 267 25.32 -16.53 -19.21
CA GLU A 267 26.46 -17.00 -18.42
C GLU A 267 27.35 -15.81 -18.04
N TYR A 268 27.49 -15.57 -16.74
CA TYR A 268 28.34 -14.51 -16.22
C TYR A 268 29.81 -14.92 -16.24
N ASN A 269 30.68 -14.04 -16.73
CA ASN A 269 32.13 -14.21 -16.70
C ASN A 269 32.76 -13.21 -15.71
N ASN A 270 32.81 -11.94 -16.09
CA ASN A 270 33.31 -10.84 -15.24
C ASN A 270 32.64 -9.51 -15.62
N MET A 271 32.88 -8.47 -14.83
CA MET A 271 32.28 -7.14 -15.03
C MET A 271 32.73 -6.40 -16.31
N HIS A 272 33.82 -6.82 -16.96
CA HIS A 272 34.37 -6.18 -18.17
C HIS A 272 33.91 -6.86 -19.47
N THR A 273 33.23 -8.00 -19.38
CA THR A 273 32.79 -8.77 -20.54
C THR A 273 31.65 -8.05 -21.25
N ASP A 274 31.69 -8.02 -22.58
CA ASP A 274 30.54 -7.57 -23.38
C ASP A 274 29.44 -8.65 -23.39
N TYR A 275 28.27 -8.26 -22.88
CA TYR A 275 27.08 -9.09 -22.81
C TYR A 275 26.01 -8.71 -23.84
N GLN A 276 26.30 -7.82 -24.78
CA GLN A 276 25.34 -7.41 -25.80
C GLN A 276 24.73 -8.63 -26.51
N GLY A 277 23.40 -8.67 -26.57
CA GLY A 277 22.64 -9.76 -27.21
C GLY A 277 22.63 -11.09 -26.44
N LYS A 278 23.23 -11.17 -25.25
CA LYS A 278 23.22 -12.37 -24.40
C LYS A 278 22.08 -12.30 -23.38
N GLY A 279 21.43 -13.43 -23.15
CA GLY A 279 20.33 -13.56 -22.19
C GLY A 279 19.05 -12.89 -22.66
N VAL A 280 18.12 -12.66 -21.72
CA VAL A 280 16.86 -11.95 -21.98
C VAL A 280 16.95 -10.52 -21.47
N ASP A 281 16.75 -9.56 -22.37
CA ASP A 281 16.61 -8.13 -22.02
C ASP A 281 15.17 -7.84 -21.55
N GLN A 282 14.95 -8.01 -20.25
CA GLN A 282 13.65 -7.82 -19.61
C GLN A 282 13.20 -6.35 -19.67
N LEU A 283 14.13 -5.39 -19.52
CA LEU A 283 13.78 -3.97 -19.56
C LEU A 283 13.28 -3.56 -20.95
N SER A 284 13.97 -3.98 -22.01
CA SER A 284 13.53 -3.75 -23.39
C SER A 284 12.18 -4.42 -23.66
N HIS A 285 11.98 -5.65 -23.16
CA HIS A 285 10.69 -6.36 -23.29
C HIS A 285 9.56 -5.60 -22.57
N VAL A 286 9.78 -5.12 -21.35
CA VAL A 286 8.81 -4.30 -20.60
C VAL A 286 8.42 -3.05 -21.39
N ILE A 287 9.40 -2.27 -21.86
CA ILE A 287 9.15 -1.03 -22.63
C ILE A 287 8.35 -1.34 -23.90
N LYS A 288 8.72 -2.38 -24.63
CA LYS A 288 8.03 -2.82 -25.84
C LYS A 288 6.58 -3.19 -25.55
N THR A 289 6.36 -4.02 -24.53
CA THR A 289 5.01 -4.49 -24.16
C THR A 289 4.14 -3.34 -23.67
N ILE A 290 4.67 -2.36 -22.93
CA ILE A 290 3.91 -1.16 -22.55
C ILE A 290 3.45 -0.38 -23.80
N LYS A 291 4.32 -0.22 -24.81
CA LYS A 291 4.01 0.52 -26.04
C LYS A 291 3.02 -0.22 -26.95
N GLU A 292 3.19 -1.53 -27.10
CA GLU A 292 2.48 -2.33 -28.11
C GLU A 292 1.25 -3.08 -27.56
N ASN A 293 1.29 -3.50 -26.30
CA ASN A 293 0.22 -4.27 -25.64
C ASN A 293 0.06 -3.86 -24.15
N PRO A 294 -0.34 -2.61 -23.86
CA PRO A 294 -0.39 -2.07 -22.50
C PRO A 294 -1.35 -2.81 -21.54
N ASN A 295 -2.32 -3.56 -22.08
CA ASN A 295 -3.26 -4.35 -21.27
C ASN A 295 -2.69 -5.73 -20.88
N ASP A 296 -1.45 -6.05 -21.28
CA ASP A 296 -0.81 -7.29 -20.89
C ASP A 296 -0.61 -7.35 -19.37
N ARG A 297 -0.88 -8.51 -18.78
CA ARG A 297 -0.77 -8.75 -17.33
C ARG A 297 0.58 -9.36 -16.94
N ARG A 298 1.53 -9.44 -17.88
CA ARG A 298 2.85 -10.07 -17.74
C ARG A 298 3.99 -9.08 -17.90
N ILE A 299 3.73 -7.79 -17.74
CA ILE A 299 4.74 -6.73 -17.79
C ILE A 299 5.54 -6.77 -16.48
N LEU A 300 6.58 -7.59 -16.43
CA LEU A 300 7.35 -7.91 -15.23
C LEU A 300 8.85 -7.78 -15.50
N MET A 301 9.61 -7.44 -14.45
CA MET A 301 11.07 -7.45 -14.44
C MET A 301 11.57 -8.10 -13.15
N CYS A 302 12.34 -9.19 -13.28
CA CYS A 302 12.80 -10.01 -12.15
C CYS A 302 14.33 -10.02 -12.05
N ALA A 303 14.86 -9.71 -10.86
CA ALA A 303 16.28 -9.86 -10.54
C ALA A 303 16.60 -11.19 -9.83
N TRP A 304 15.59 -11.94 -9.38
CA TRP A 304 15.80 -13.17 -8.64
C TRP A 304 15.99 -14.37 -9.58
N ASN A 305 17.26 -14.73 -9.83
CA ASN A 305 17.64 -15.90 -10.61
C ASN A 305 18.29 -16.97 -9.71
N PRO A 306 17.60 -18.06 -9.36
CA PRO A 306 18.15 -19.10 -8.48
C PRO A 306 19.47 -19.71 -8.95
N LYS A 307 19.70 -19.78 -10.26
CA LYS A 307 20.94 -20.32 -10.84
C LYS A 307 22.14 -19.43 -10.51
N ASP A 308 21.93 -18.11 -10.54
CA ASP A 308 23.01 -17.12 -10.44
C ASP A 308 23.21 -16.59 -9.02
N ILE A 309 22.27 -16.83 -8.09
CA ILE A 309 22.38 -16.40 -6.68
C ILE A 309 23.72 -16.78 -6.04
N PRO A 310 24.24 -18.01 -6.19
CA PRO A 310 25.55 -18.38 -5.65
C PRO A 310 26.73 -17.58 -6.23
N LEU A 311 26.53 -16.88 -7.35
CA LEU A 311 27.54 -16.03 -8.00
C LEU A 311 27.44 -14.57 -7.58
N MET A 312 26.40 -14.14 -6.85
CA MET A 312 26.18 -12.74 -6.50
C MET A 312 26.89 -12.38 -5.18
N ALA A 313 27.58 -11.24 -5.14
CA ALA A 313 28.17 -10.71 -3.91
C ALA A 313 27.08 -10.49 -2.83
N LEU A 314 25.91 -10.02 -3.26
CA LEU A 314 24.72 -9.95 -2.42
C LEU A 314 23.47 -10.30 -3.25
N PRO A 315 22.67 -11.30 -2.85
CA PRO A 315 21.43 -11.62 -3.56
C PRO A 315 20.45 -10.44 -3.57
N PRO A 316 19.73 -10.19 -4.68
CA PRO A 316 18.84 -9.04 -4.84
C PRO A 316 17.84 -8.88 -3.69
N CYS A 317 17.74 -7.68 -3.11
CA CYS A 317 16.71 -7.37 -2.11
C CYS A 317 15.37 -7.03 -2.77
N HIS A 318 15.40 -6.15 -3.77
CA HIS A 318 14.25 -5.79 -4.60
C HIS A 318 14.17 -6.75 -5.80
N CYS A 319 13.34 -7.79 -5.66
CA CYS A 319 13.41 -9.00 -6.48
C CYS A 319 12.60 -8.92 -7.76
N LEU A 320 11.41 -8.33 -7.70
CA LEU A 320 10.43 -8.39 -8.80
C LEU A 320 9.64 -7.09 -8.86
N ALA A 321 9.61 -6.47 -10.04
CA ALA A 321 8.72 -5.34 -10.32
C ALA A 321 7.69 -5.75 -11.38
N GLN A 322 6.43 -5.41 -11.14
CA GLN A 322 5.33 -5.54 -12.09
C GLN A 322 4.86 -4.14 -12.49
N PHE A 323 4.53 -3.97 -13.76
CA PHE A 323 3.98 -2.72 -14.29
C PHE A 323 2.53 -2.90 -14.71
N TYR A 324 1.77 -1.81 -14.61
CA TYR A 324 0.35 -1.79 -14.93
C TYR A 324 0.02 -0.48 -15.64
N VAL A 325 -0.67 -0.58 -16.78
CA VAL A 325 -1.12 0.58 -17.56
C VAL A 325 -2.63 0.69 -17.47
N ALA A 326 -3.14 1.85 -17.06
CA ALA A 326 -4.55 2.17 -17.10
C ALA A 326 -4.75 3.68 -17.22
N ASN A 327 -5.78 4.11 -17.95
CA ASN A 327 -6.16 5.53 -18.07
C ASN A 327 -5.01 6.45 -18.56
N GLY A 328 -4.10 5.93 -19.38
CA GLY A 328 -2.92 6.66 -19.84
C GLY A 328 -1.85 6.86 -18.78
N GLU A 329 -1.92 6.11 -17.66
CA GLU A 329 -0.95 6.14 -16.56
C GLU A 329 -0.20 4.81 -16.43
N LEU A 330 1.06 4.87 -16.00
CA LEU A 330 1.91 3.72 -15.67
C LEU A 330 2.14 3.64 -14.16
N SER A 331 1.72 2.55 -13.55
CA SER A 331 2.01 2.21 -12.16
C SER A 331 3.04 1.08 -12.07
N CYS A 332 3.78 1.03 -10.96
CA CYS A 332 4.76 -0.01 -10.66
C CYS A 332 4.51 -0.61 -9.28
N GLN A 333 4.47 -1.93 -9.19
CA GLN A 333 4.50 -2.66 -7.94
C GLN A 333 5.84 -3.39 -7.78
N LEU A 334 6.55 -3.11 -6.70
CA LEU A 334 7.80 -3.77 -6.33
C LEU A 334 7.59 -4.75 -5.19
N TYR A 335 8.10 -5.96 -5.33
CA TYR A 335 8.32 -6.90 -4.22
C TYR A 335 9.79 -6.88 -3.79
N GLN A 336 10.01 -6.56 -2.51
CA GLN A 336 11.31 -6.55 -1.85
C GLN A 336 11.35 -7.59 -0.73
N ARG A 337 12.16 -8.65 -0.88
CA ARG A 337 12.19 -9.78 0.07
C ARG A 337 12.72 -9.41 1.45
N SER A 338 13.59 -8.39 1.52
CA SER A 338 14.31 -7.98 2.72
C SER A 338 14.49 -6.46 2.68
N ALA A 339 13.97 -5.79 3.70
CA ALA A 339 13.74 -4.36 3.70
C ALA A 339 14.29 -3.74 4.98
N ASP A 340 15.52 -3.23 4.90
CA ASP A 340 16.11 -2.37 5.93
C ASP A 340 15.35 -1.05 5.95
N MET A 341 14.51 -0.88 6.98
CA MET A 341 13.66 0.29 7.13
C MET A 341 14.46 1.57 7.45
N GLY A 342 15.67 1.47 7.99
CA GLY A 342 16.47 2.65 8.35
C GLY A 342 17.20 3.27 7.16
N LEU A 343 17.87 2.44 6.36
CA LEU A 343 18.70 2.92 5.24
C LEU A 343 18.13 2.54 3.88
N GLY A 344 17.78 1.27 3.67
CA GLY A 344 17.45 0.73 2.35
C GLY A 344 16.13 1.23 1.80
N VAL A 345 15.05 1.13 2.58
CA VAL A 345 13.68 1.39 2.12
C VAL A 345 13.49 2.81 1.58
N PRO A 346 13.92 3.90 2.26
CA PRO A 346 13.80 5.25 1.69
C PRO A 346 14.45 5.38 0.31
N PHE A 347 15.61 4.74 0.11
CA PHE A 347 16.31 4.72 -1.17
C PHE A 347 15.54 3.88 -2.21
N ASN A 348 15.02 2.72 -1.83
CA ASN A 348 14.28 1.84 -2.73
C ASN A 348 12.98 2.46 -3.23
N ILE A 349 12.26 3.18 -2.36
CA ILE A 349 11.08 3.93 -2.77
C ILE A 349 11.49 4.94 -3.85
N ALA A 350 12.52 5.75 -3.60
CA ALA A 350 12.95 6.80 -4.54
C ALA A 350 13.43 6.24 -5.88
N SER A 351 14.18 5.15 -5.83
CA SER A 351 14.71 4.47 -7.01
C SER A 351 13.59 3.96 -7.92
N TYR A 352 12.58 3.28 -7.39
CA TYR A 352 11.52 2.69 -8.22
C TYR A 352 10.43 3.68 -8.61
N SER A 353 10.16 4.71 -7.79
CA SER A 353 9.39 5.88 -8.23
C SER A 353 10.04 6.55 -9.44
N LEU A 354 11.36 6.80 -9.38
CA LEU A 354 12.09 7.40 -10.50
C LEU A 354 12.10 6.51 -11.74
N LEU A 355 12.34 5.20 -11.59
CA LEU A 355 12.24 4.25 -12.71
C LEU A 355 10.86 4.29 -13.36
N THR A 356 9.80 4.36 -12.55
CA THR A 356 8.41 4.45 -13.05
C THR A 356 8.19 5.74 -13.84
N ILE A 357 8.70 6.87 -13.35
CA ILE A 357 8.66 8.16 -14.06
C ILE A 357 9.41 8.08 -15.40
N MET A 358 10.62 7.49 -15.40
CA MET A 358 11.43 7.34 -16.62
C MET A 358 10.73 6.44 -17.65
N LEU A 359 10.15 5.31 -17.21
CA LEU A 359 9.42 4.39 -18.07
C LEU A 359 8.15 5.03 -18.62
N ALA A 360 7.39 5.74 -17.78
CA ALA A 360 6.21 6.48 -18.22
C ALA A 360 6.59 7.49 -19.32
N HIS A 361 7.67 8.25 -19.12
CA HIS A 361 8.19 9.21 -20.09
C HIS A 361 8.50 8.56 -21.44
N VAL A 362 9.36 7.53 -21.49
CA VAL A 362 9.79 6.91 -22.76
C VAL A 362 8.69 6.09 -23.44
N THR A 363 7.58 5.84 -22.74
CA THR A 363 6.40 5.16 -23.27
C THR A 363 5.22 6.09 -23.51
N ASN A 364 5.41 7.41 -23.36
CA ASN A 364 4.39 8.45 -23.55
C ASN A 364 3.14 8.25 -22.67
N LEU A 365 3.37 7.82 -21.43
CA LEU A 365 2.36 7.70 -20.38
C LEU A 365 2.63 8.70 -19.25
N LYS A 366 1.62 8.93 -18.42
CA LYS A 366 1.79 9.67 -17.17
C LYS A 366 2.23 8.73 -16.04
N PRO A 367 3.04 9.17 -15.07
CA PRO A 367 3.30 8.38 -13.87
C PRO A 367 2.00 8.21 -13.04
N GLY A 368 1.72 6.98 -12.61
CA GLY A 368 0.54 6.59 -11.84
C GLY A 368 0.85 6.43 -10.35
N GLU A 369 1.14 5.22 -9.90
CA GLU A 369 1.46 4.90 -8.50
C GLU A 369 2.70 4.01 -8.39
N PHE A 370 3.43 4.17 -7.29
CA PHE A 370 4.43 3.20 -6.86
C PHE A 370 3.91 2.43 -5.64
N ILE A 371 3.84 1.10 -5.74
CA ILE A 371 3.40 0.19 -4.69
C ILE A 371 4.60 -0.63 -4.23
N HIS A 372 4.93 -0.56 -2.94
CA HIS A 372 6.09 -1.24 -2.36
C HIS A 372 5.65 -2.33 -1.41
N THR A 373 5.72 -3.58 -1.86
CA THR A 373 5.47 -4.78 -1.06
C THR A 373 6.77 -5.28 -0.43
N LEU A 374 6.77 -5.47 0.88
CA LEU A 374 7.92 -5.89 1.68
C LEU A 374 7.70 -7.31 2.23
N GLY A 375 8.73 -8.15 2.15
CA GLY A 375 8.82 -9.44 2.82
C GLY A 375 9.24 -9.26 4.29
N ASP A 376 10.50 -9.53 4.60
CA ASP A 376 11.07 -9.25 5.94
C ASP A 376 11.40 -7.75 6.08
N ALA A 377 10.47 -7.00 6.69
CA ALA A 377 10.61 -5.58 6.97
C ALA A 377 11.19 -5.40 8.38
N HIS A 378 12.40 -4.85 8.46
CA HIS A 378 13.19 -4.89 9.68
C HIS A 378 13.88 -3.56 9.99
N VAL A 379 14.11 -3.34 11.28
CA VAL A 379 14.92 -2.27 11.84
C VAL A 379 16.11 -2.92 12.54
N TYR A 380 17.33 -2.52 12.18
CA TYR A 380 18.52 -2.94 12.92
C TYR A 380 18.53 -2.35 14.32
N ASN A 381 18.99 -3.12 15.29
CA ASN A 381 19.00 -2.68 16.69
C ASN A 381 19.81 -1.39 16.89
N ASN A 382 20.91 -1.21 16.16
CA ASN A 382 21.73 0.00 16.20
C ASN A 382 21.12 1.22 15.47
N HIS A 383 19.93 1.09 14.88
CA HIS A 383 19.19 2.19 14.24
C HIS A 383 17.98 2.65 15.06
N ILE A 384 17.60 1.94 16.13
CA ILE A 384 16.37 2.21 16.89
C ILE A 384 16.35 3.65 17.41
N ASP A 385 17.38 4.09 18.15
CA ASP A 385 17.43 5.46 18.70
C ASP A 385 17.35 6.55 17.61
N ALA A 386 18.03 6.31 16.48
CA ALA A 386 18.03 7.21 15.34
C ALA A 386 16.63 7.32 14.69
N LEU A 387 15.92 6.20 14.59
CA LEU A 387 14.58 6.12 14.05
C LEU A 387 13.52 6.67 15.01
N GLU A 388 13.68 6.47 16.32
CA GLU A 388 12.82 7.11 17.32
C GLU A 388 12.92 8.63 17.27
N GLU A 389 14.12 9.17 17.01
CA GLU A 389 14.30 10.60 16.75
C GLU A 389 13.66 11.03 15.41
N GLN A 390 13.71 10.20 14.37
CA GLN A 390 12.99 10.46 13.11
C GLN A 390 11.48 10.52 13.33
N LEU A 391 10.90 9.63 14.13
CA LEU A 391 9.46 9.53 14.40
C LEU A 391 8.88 10.77 15.10
N LYS A 392 9.72 11.60 15.75
CA LYS A 392 9.29 12.87 16.36
C LYS A 392 9.11 14.00 15.33
N ARG A 393 9.57 13.82 14.10
CA ARG A 393 9.57 14.85 13.06
C ARG A 393 8.33 14.73 12.20
N GLU A 394 7.56 15.81 12.10
CA GLU A 394 6.41 15.84 11.19
C GLU A 394 6.89 15.86 9.72
N PRO A 395 6.30 15.03 8.84
CA PRO A 395 6.56 15.07 7.41
C PRO A 395 6.33 16.46 6.83
N ARG A 396 7.23 16.87 5.94
CA ARG A 396 7.08 18.07 5.11
C ARG A 396 6.58 17.66 3.72
N PRO A 397 5.95 18.57 2.95
CA PRO A 397 5.50 18.25 1.59
C PRO A 397 6.61 17.58 0.77
N PHE A 398 6.23 16.56 -0.01
CA PHE A 398 7.14 15.96 -0.96
C PHE A 398 7.65 17.01 -1.98
N PRO A 399 8.92 16.89 -2.43
CA PRO A 399 9.45 17.68 -3.55
C PRO A 399 8.78 17.26 -4.85
N THR A 400 9.20 17.81 -5.99
CA THR A 400 8.81 17.39 -7.35
C THR A 400 10.03 16.92 -8.12
N MET A 401 9.91 15.79 -8.82
CA MET A 401 10.88 15.38 -9.84
C MET A 401 10.46 15.90 -11.21
N LYS A 402 11.29 16.75 -11.82
CA LYS A 402 11.10 17.29 -13.18
C LYS A 402 12.13 16.69 -14.13
N LEU A 403 11.64 16.18 -15.27
CA LEU A 403 12.48 15.81 -16.41
C LEU A 403 12.73 17.05 -17.27
N LYS A 404 14.00 17.45 -17.42
CA LYS A 404 14.39 18.66 -18.14
C LYS A 404 14.43 18.49 -19.66
N ARG A 405 14.62 17.25 -20.12
CA ARG A 405 14.75 16.91 -21.54
C ARG A 405 13.74 15.85 -21.91
N ASN A 406 13.20 15.97 -23.12
CA ASN A 406 12.45 14.88 -23.73
C ASN A 406 13.44 13.83 -24.27
N VAL A 407 13.48 12.67 -23.63
CA VAL A 407 14.35 11.54 -23.99
C VAL A 407 13.53 10.44 -24.66
N GLU A 408 14.02 9.86 -25.76
CA GLU A 408 13.30 8.85 -26.54
C GLU A 408 13.55 7.40 -26.08
N CYS A 409 14.73 7.10 -25.55
CA CYS A 409 15.12 5.78 -25.05
C CYS A 409 15.61 5.81 -23.61
N ILE A 410 15.38 4.73 -22.87
CA ILE A 410 15.66 4.66 -21.43
C ILE A 410 17.16 4.79 -21.13
N GLU A 411 18.02 4.36 -22.05
CA GLU A 411 19.49 4.44 -21.94
C GLU A 411 20.04 5.86 -22.12
N SER A 412 19.27 6.76 -22.74
CA SER A 412 19.71 8.13 -23.01
C SER A 412 19.56 9.06 -21.82
N PHE A 413 18.99 8.62 -20.70
CA PHE A 413 18.92 9.43 -19.49
C PHE A 413 20.30 9.62 -18.87
N THR A 414 20.59 10.85 -18.49
CA THR A 414 21.79 11.25 -17.75
C THR A 414 21.38 11.94 -16.46
N PHE A 415 22.31 12.06 -15.50
CA PHE A 415 22.05 12.76 -14.24
C PHE A 415 21.53 14.19 -14.47
N ASP A 416 22.05 14.87 -15.49
CA ASP A 416 21.69 16.24 -15.81
C ASP A 416 20.31 16.36 -16.46
N ASP A 417 19.56 15.28 -16.67
CA ASP A 417 18.17 15.33 -17.16
C ASP A 417 17.15 15.48 -16.03
N PHE A 418 17.56 15.33 -14.77
CA PHE A 418 16.69 15.34 -13.59
C PHE A 418 16.85 16.64 -12.79
N GLU A 419 15.74 17.17 -12.30
CA GLU A 419 15.69 18.34 -11.41
C GLU A 419 14.72 18.06 -10.26
N LEU A 420 15.20 18.18 -9.02
CA LEU A 420 14.39 18.00 -7.83
C LEU A 420 14.00 19.38 -7.25
N ILE A 421 12.72 19.71 -7.30
CA ILE A 421 12.17 21.02 -6.94
C ILE A 421 11.48 20.94 -5.58
N GLY A 422 11.64 21.96 -4.73
CA GLY A 422 10.93 22.01 -3.43
C GLY A 422 11.44 21.03 -2.37
N TYR A 423 12.65 20.50 -2.55
CA TYR A 423 13.24 19.57 -1.59
C TYR A 423 13.73 20.26 -0.32
N ASN A 424 12.93 20.18 0.75
CA ASN A 424 13.20 20.78 2.05
C ASN A 424 13.17 19.74 3.20
N PRO A 425 14.09 18.77 3.23
CA PRO A 425 14.09 17.72 4.26
C PRO A 425 14.50 18.27 5.63
N HIS A 426 14.22 17.50 6.68
CA HIS A 426 14.84 17.69 7.99
C HIS A 426 16.36 17.38 7.94
N PRO A 427 17.16 17.82 8.94
CA PRO A 427 18.59 17.52 8.99
C PRO A 427 18.89 16.02 8.96
N LYS A 428 20.01 15.65 8.33
CA LYS A 428 20.45 14.25 8.20
C LYS A 428 20.54 13.55 9.55
N ILE A 429 19.99 12.35 9.63
CA ILE A 429 20.23 11.40 10.72
C ILE A 429 21.29 10.40 10.26
N VAL A 430 22.29 10.13 11.10
CA VAL A 430 23.38 9.23 10.76
C VAL A 430 23.05 7.83 11.27
N MET A 431 22.97 6.88 10.35
CA MET A 431 22.82 5.45 10.63
C MET A 431 23.96 4.70 9.95
N LYS A 432 24.60 3.75 10.65
CA LYS A 432 25.70 2.94 10.12
C LYS A 432 25.14 1.73 9.40
N MET A 433 25.62 1.43 8.21
CA MET A 433 25.26 0.21 7.49
C MET A 433 25.76 -1.02 8.25
N ALA A 434 24.91 -2.03 8.39
CA ALA A 434 25.32 -3.34 8.90
C ALA A 434 26.00 -4.10 7.76
N VAL A 435 27.22 -4.59 7.98
CA VAL A 435 28.05 -5.25 6.96
C VAL A 435 28.20 -6.73 7.27
#